data_AF-A0A0F9B7N3-F1
#
_entry.id   AF-A0A0F9B7N3-F1
#
_cell.length_a   1.000
_cell.length_b   1.000
_cell.length_c   1.000
_cell.angle_alpha   90.00
_cell.angle_beta   90.00
_cell.angle_gamma   90.00
#
_symmetry.space_group_name_H-M   'P 1'
#
loop_
_entity.id
_entity.type
_entity.pdbx_description
1 polymer ?
#
loop_
_entity_poly.entity_id
_entity_poly.type
_entity_poly.pdbx_seq_one_letter_code
_entity_poly.pdbx_strand_id
1 'polypeptide(L)'
;DRPWKDVTAININCRWGYVQTIGSAIHRLIGNAAPDAAAVRVRVNGADLAQTGSSMYGSYVHVEAANSEFADHHFPGDGGGNLYKVMRLDNGTDDGDLRFEGTNPSTYANRYFKLTNEEENDYSDLINMLDVLNNTPDDTYYEEVSQVIDVEQWLRYLALDALFNNQESGLNLGVGDDYMMYRGIEDPRFVLVPHDMDSIFAGSLNHNIFTYNGLPGLNHLLNHPDITPLYYQAFLDLIETVFNPQTLNPLLDQVLGGYVPQAVLDQIKGFVVARTAGVLAQIPQEFTITPDLPIVDGYPYTVSSGTPLSGTVGPEAGSVLVDGVVADLAPRTGTWSVEEGTSGTLVAAGSSTTYHVPTAGEDPLAWTATDFDDSNWSGTRQLVITEVQITSPDFVEIQNLSPNDLVTDGWVLAVNYGTTGDINRVQPITWDLTGGIKGYETQYRTDSNNPEEADYYFGSEIYWGTGSSGWAMIVDNNGAPVDFLIWGYEENDLRDFKVTINGGL
;
A
#
# COMPACT_ATOMS: atom_id res chain seq x y z
N ASP A 1 15.41 -27.98 51.31
CA ASP A 1 14.60 -29.11 50.78
C ASP A 1 15.29 -29.76 49.58
N ARG A 2 14.82 -30.92 49.11
CA ARG A 2 15.35 -31.55 47.89
C ARG A 2 14.45 -31.17 46.71
N PRO A 3 14.98 -30.61 45.61
CA PRO A 3 14.18 -30.30 44.42
C PRO A 3 13.61 -31.58 43.79
N TRP A 4 12.48 -31.45 43.12
CA TRP A 4 11.86 -32.53 42.35
C TRP A 4 12.14 -32.29 40.87
N LYS A 5 12.95 -33.15 40.23
CA LYS A 5 13.40 -32.95 38.84
C LYS A 5 13.98 -31.54 38.62
N ASP A 6 14.86 -31.15 39.55
CA ASP A 6 15.58 -29.88 39.52
C ASP A 6 14.73 -28.61 39.67
N VAL A 7 13.43 -28.73 40.00
CA VAL A 7 12.57 -27.58 40.35
C VAL A 7 12.13 -27.60 41.82
N THR A 8 11.96 -26.41 42.41
CA THR A 8 11.48 -26.25 43.80
C THR A 8 9.99 -25.97 43.90
N ALA A 9 9.35 -25.55 42.80
CA ALA A 9 7.92 -25.27 42.73
C ALA A 9 7.34 -25.72 41.37
N ILE A 10 6.04 -26.02 41.37
CA ILE A 10 5.26 -26.33 40.17
C ILE A 10 3.86 -25.74 40.30
N ASN A 11 3.26 -25.32 39.18
CA ASN A 11 1.86 -24.91 39.13
C ASN A 11 1.01 -26.00 38.49
N ILE A 12 -0.17 -26.24 39.04
CA ILE A 12 -1.13 -27.23 38.54
C ILE A 12 -2.48 -26.53 38.37
N ASN A 13 -2.84 -26.22 37.13
CA ASN A 13 -4.08 -25.51 36.81
C ASN A 13 -5.17 -26.50 36.34
N CYS A 14 -6.42 -26.14 36.62
CA CYS A 14 -7.60 -26.95 36.29
C CYS A 14 -8.64 -26.22 35.44
N ARG A 15 -8.33 -25.01 34.98
CA ARG A 15 -9.21 -24.20 34.14
C ARG A 15 -8.56 -24.00 32.77
N TRP A 16 -9.25 -24.51 31.76
CA TRP A 16 -8.89 -24.40 30.34
C TRP A 16 -7.42 -24.74 30.02
N GLY A 17 -6.85 -25.71 30.74
CA GLY A 17 -5.42 -25.99 30.69
C GLY A 17 -4.88 -26.43 29.33
N TYR A 18 -5.76 -26.94 28.45
CA TYR A 18 -5.42 -27.26 27.07
C TYR A 18 -5.02 -26.00 26.27
N VAL A 19 -5.66 -24.86 26.56
CA VAL A 19 -5.41 -23.57 25.92
C VAL A 19 -4.07 -23.00 26.40
N GLN A 20 -3.80 -23.08 27.71
CA GLN A 20 -2.51 -22.71 28.29
C GLN A 20 -1.35 -23.52 27.69
N THR A 21 -1.57 -24.82 27.47
CA THR A 21 -0.58 -25.72 26.87
C THR A 21 -0.19 -25.29 25.47
N ILE A 22 -1.18 -25.02 24.60
CA ILE A 22 -0.89 -24.60 23.22
C ILE A 22 -0.38 -23.15 23.16
N GLY A 23 -0.88 -22.24 24.01
CA GLY A 23 -0.38 -20.86 24.09
C GLY A 23 1.11 -20.81 24.41
N SER A 24 1.54 -21.56 25.44
CA SER A 24 2.97 -21.71 25.78
C SER A 24 3.78 -22.31 24.62
N ALA A 25 3.25 -23.33 23.94
CA ALA A 25 3.93 -23.94 22.81
C ALA A 25 4.13 -22.95 21.65
N ILE A 26 3.15 -22.09 21.36
CA ILE A 26 3.24 -21.10 20.28
C ILE A 26 4.19 -19.95 20.65
N HIS A 27 4.17 -19.45 21.88
CA HIS A 27 5.17 -18.45 22.32
C HIS A 27 6.59 -18.98 22.19
N ARG A 28 6.84 -20.23 22.62
CA ARG A 28 8.17 -20.86 22.47
C ARG A 28 8.53 -21.10 21.01
N LEU A 29 7.55 -21.40 20.15
CA LEU A 29 7.77 -21.58 18.71
C LEU A 29 8.27 -20.29 18.04
N ILE A 30 7.86 -19.11 18.53
CA ILE A 30 8.34 -17.82 18.00
C ILE A 30 9.63 -17.32 18.64
N GLY A 31 10.17 -18.07 19.62
CA GLY A 31 11.40 -17.75 20.34
C GLY A 31 11.20 -16.95 21.63
N ASN A 32 9.96 -16.70 22.07
CA ASN A 32 9.72 -16.03 23.35
C ASN A 32 9.98 -16.99 24.52
N ALA A 33 10.59 -16.48 25.58
CA ALA A 33 10.56 -17.12 26.88
C ALA A 33 9.10 -17.22 27.35
N ALA A 34 8.66 -18.42 27.71
CA ALA A 34 7.31 -18.67 28.20
C ALA A 34 7.32 -19.89 29.12
N PRO A 35 6.54 -19.87 30.23
CA PRO A 35 6.49 -21.00 31.14
C PRO A 35 6.15 -22.30 30.42
N ASP A 36 6.96 -23.34 30.64
CA ASP A 36 6.71 -24.65 30.06
C ASP A 36 5.39 -25.21 30.55
N ALA A 37 4.51 -25.60 29.62
CA ALA A 37 3.19 -26.14 29.93
C ALA A 37 2.99 -27.54 29.33
N ALA A 38 2.43 -28.46 30.13
CA ALA A 38 2.12 -29.81 29.70
C ALA A 38 0.90 -30.39 30.41
N ALA A 39 0.07 -31.14 29.68
CA ALA A 39 -1.04 -31.89 30.25
C ALA A 39 -0.53 -32.97 31.23
N VAL A 40 -1.11 -33.04 32.43
CA VAL A 40 -0.73 -33.99 33.47
C VAL A 40 -1.94 -34.61 34.16
N ARG A 41 -1.75 -35.83 34.68
CA ARG A 41 -2.71 -36.48 35.57
C ARG A 41 -2.28 -36.29 37.02
N VAL A 42 -3.20 -35.77 37.83
CA VAL A 42 -3.01 -35.62 39.27
C VAL A 42 -3.94 -36.58 40.01
N ARG A 43 -3.40 -37.29 41.01
CA ARG A 43 -4.18 -38.17 41.87
C ARG A 43 -4.13 -37.69 43.32
N VAL A 44 -5.29 -37.35 43.88
CA VAL A 44 -5.44 -36.97 45.27
C VAL A 44 -5.99 -38.17 46.03
N ASN A 45 -5.22 -38.70 46.99
CA ASN A 45 -5.56 -39.94 47.71
C ASN A 45 -5.89 -41.13 46.80
N GLY A 46 -5.20 -41.22 45.65
CA GLY A 46 -5.39 -42.28 44.66
C GLY A 46 -6.55 -42.07 43.68
N ALA A 47 -7.40 -41.06 43.90
CA ALA A 47 -8.50 -40.71 42.99
C ALA A 47 -8.04 -39.70 41.93
N ASP A 48 -8.44 -39.93 40.67
CA ASP A 48 -8.34 -38.94 39.60
C ASP A 48 -9.56 -38.01 39.71
N LEU A 49 -9.31 -36.72 39.93
CA LEU A 49 -10.34 -35.71 40.12
C LEU A 49 -10.50 -34.81 38.89
N ALA A 50 -9.81 -35.11 37.78
CA ALA A 50 -9.92 -34.32 36.57
C ALA A 50 -11.33 -34.42 35.97
N GLN A 51 -11.95 -33.25 35.73
CA GLN A 51 -13.29 -33.18 35.16
C GLN A 51 -13.27 -33.51 33.67
N THR A 52 -14.28 -34.21 33.16
CA THR A 52 -14.40 -34.55 31.73
C THR A 52 -14.96 -33.39 30.88
N GLY A 53 -15.46 -32.34 31.52
CA GLY A 53 -16.01 -31.16 30.85
C GLY A 53 -14.95 -30.26 30.23
N SER A 54 -15.41 -29.18 29.58
CA SER A 54 -14.56 -28.26 28.80
C SER A 54 -13.52 -27.47 29.59
N SER A 55 -13.62 -27.46 30.91
CA SER A 55 -12.58 -26.89 31.78
C SER A 55 -11.28 -27.69 31.75
N MET A 56 -11.34 -29.01 31.59
CA MET A 56 -10.20 -29.90 31.86
C MET A 56 -9.99 -31.00 30.82
N TYR A 57 -11.06 -31.45 30.14
CA TYR A 57 -11.04 -32.61 29.25
C TYR A 57 -10.32 -33.84 29.85
N GLY A 58 -10.50 -34.06 31.15
CA GLY A 58 -9.89 -35.18 31.88
C GLY A 58 -8.40 -35.00 32.21
N SER A 59 -7.86 -33.77 32.11
CA SER A 59 -6.47 -33.44 32.45
C SER A 59 -6.36 -32.17 33.28
N TYR A 60 -5.30 -32.09 34.09
CA TYR A 60 -4.76 -30.82 34.58
C TYR A 60 -3.68 -30.34 33.61
N VAL A 61 -3.22 -29.10 33.76
CA VAL A 61 -1.99 -28.62 33.12
C VAL A 61 -0.95 -28.33 34.20
N HIS A 62 0.25 -28.84 34.01
CA HIS A 62 1.44 -28.42 34.73
C HIS A 62 2.01 -27.20 34.00
N VAL A 63 2.17 -26.09 34.71
CA VAL A 63 2.82 -24.88 34.22
C VAL A 63 4.06 -24.65 35.08
N GLU A 64 5.19 -24.38 34.43
CA GLU A 64 6.43 -24.02 35.11
C GLU A 64 6.22 -22.85 36.08
N ALA A 65 6.88 -22.92 37.23
CA ALA A 65 6.82 -21.85 38.20
C ALA A 65 7.69 -20.68 37.73
N ALA A 66 7.13 -19.48 37.70
CA ALA A 66 7.88 -18.26 37.44
C ALA A 66 8.73 -17.92 38.67
N ASN A 67 10.02 -18.22 38.61
CA ASN A 67 11.01 -18.01 39.67
C ASN A 67 12.44 -18.00 39.09
N SER A 68 13.46 -18.12 39.94
CA SER A 68 14.86 -18.19 39.52
C SER A 68 15.15 -19.36 38.58
N GLU A 69 14.55 -20.53 38.79
CA GLU A 69 14.77 -21.68 37.92
C GLU A 69 14.18 -21.45 36.53
N PHE A 70 13.02 -20.78 36.41
CA PHE A 70 12.51 -20.33 35.12
C PHE A 70 13.50 -19.39 34.42
N ALA A 71 14.03 -18.40 35.15
CA ALA A 71 15.00 -17.46 34.57
C ALA A 71 16.25 -18.19 34.07
N ASP A 72 16.80 -19.12 34.84
CA ASP A 72 17.96 -19.93 34.46
C ASP A 72 17.69 -20.84 33.25
N HIS A 73 16.49 -21.40 33.14
CA HIS A 73 16.10 -22.28 32.03
C HIS A 73 15.90 -21.53 30.72
N HIS A 74 15.25 -20.37 30.76
CA HIS A 74 14.82 -19.64 29.55
C HIS A 74 15.80 -18.54 29.12
N PHE A 75 16.71 -18.13 29.99
CA PHE A 75 17.76 -17.14 29.69
C PHE A 75 19.16 -17.74 30.00
N PRO A 76 19.58 -18.78 29.26
CA PRO A 76 20.83 -19.48 29.55
C PRO A 76 22.04 -18.56 29.44
N GLY A 77 22.80 -18.44 30.53
CA GLY A 77 23.95 -17.53 30.62
C GLY A 77 23.59 -16.12 31.10
N ASP A 78 22.30 -15.82 31.27
CA ASP A 78 21.81 -14.53 31.74
C ASP A 78 20.59 -14.66 32.67
N GLY A 79 20.48 -15.75 33.45
CA GLY A 79 19.34 -16.07 34.32
C GLY A 79 19.31 -15.36 35.67
N GLY A 80 20.36 -14.61 36.02
CA GLY A 80 20.48 -13.89 37.31
C GLY A 80 19.68 -12.58 37.40
N GLY A 81 18.89 -12.26 36.37
CA GLY A 81 18.17 -11.01 36.23
C GLY A 81 16.89 -10.90 37.06
N ASN A 82 16.15 -9.82 36.82
CA ASN A 82 14.90 -9.51 37.51
C ASN A 82 13.69 -10.00 36.71
N LEU A 83 12.93 -10.92 37.31
CA LEU A 83 11.63 -11.38 36.83
C LEU A 83 10.53 -10.67 37.61
N TYR A 84 9.64 -10.00 36.89
CA TYR A 84 8.49 -9.31 37.45
C TYR A 84 7.22 -10.02 37.00
N LYS A 85 6.32 -10.30 37.94
CA LYS A 85 4.92 -10.61 37.64
C LYS A 85 4.07 -9.38 37.88
N VAL A 86 3.27 -9.04 36.88
CA VAL A 86 2.43 -7.86 36.90
C VAL A 86 1.00 -8.27 37.15
N MET A 87 0.40 -7.68 38.19
CA MET A 87 -1.01 -7.87 38.53
C MET A 87 -1.63 -6.52 38.80
N ARG A 88 -2.89 -6.35 38.40
CA ARG A 88 -3.67 -5.19 38.83
C ARG A 88 -4.04 -5.28 40.31
N LEU A 89 -4.39 -4.14 40.89
CA LEU A 89 -5.20 -4.13 42.09
C LEU A 89 -6.68 -4.01 41.71
N ASP A 90 -7.54 -4.81 42.33
CA ASP A 90 -9.00 -4.74 42.17
C ASP A 90 -9.62 -3.47 42.84
N ASN A 91 -8.93 -2.33 42.73
CA ASN A 91 -9.37 -1.01 43.19
C ASN A 91 -9.75 -0.07 42.03
N GLY A 92 -9.49 -0.48 40.78
CA GLY A 92 -9.91 0.23 39.56
C GLY A 92 -9.07 1.45 39.19
N THR A 93 -7.92 1.67 39.85
CA THR A 93 -7.02 2.79 39.53
C THR A 93 -5.56 2.38 39.36
N ASP A 94 -5.16 1.29 40.02
CA ASP A 94 -3.76 0.88 40.13
C ASP A 94 -3.51 -0.38 39.29
N ASP A 95 -3.22 -0.13 38.02
CA ASP A 95 -2.91 -1.15 37.02
C ASP A 95 -1.42 -1.11 36.67
N GLY A 96 -0.82 -2.26 36.39
CA GLY A 96 0.54 -2.36 35.87
C GLY A 96 0.61 -2.02 34.38
N ASP A 97 0.11 -0.86 33.99
CA ASP A 97 -0.10 -0.46 32.59
C ASP A 97 1.08 0.32 31.99
N LEU A 98 2.26 0.14 32.58
CA LEU A 98 3.53 0.70 32.15
C LEU A 98 3.61 2.24 32.25
N ARG A 99 2.75 2.88 33.06
CA ARG A 99 2.86 4.32 33.34
C ARG A 99 4.06 4.65 34.25
N PHE A 100 4.68 5.80 34.01
CA PHE A 100 5.65 6.38 34.93
C PHE A 100 4.96 7.22 36.02
N GLU A 101 5.28 6.97 37.29
CA GLU A 101 4.66 7.59 38.46
C GLU A 101 5.70 8.17 39.44
N GLY A 102 6.88 8.51 38.91
CA GLY A 102 8.00 9.04 39.66
C GLY A 102 8.97 7.97 40.16
N THR A 103 9.98 8.38 40.91
CA THR A 103 11.15 7.54 41.21
C THR A 103 11.04 6.78 42.53
N ASN A 104 9.86 6.67 43.14
CA ASN A 104 9.68 5.99 44.42
C ASN A 104 9.34 4.50 44.21
N PRO A 105 10.22 3.55 44.59
CA PRO A 105 9.96 2.11 44.41
C PRO A 105 8.67 1.61 45.04
N SER A 106 8.26 2.16 46.17
CA SER A 106 7.02 1.74 46.85
C SER A 106 5.77 2.01 46.01
N THR A 107 5.86 2.94 45.06
CA THR A 107 4.77 3.23 44.13
C THR A 107 4.49 2.04 43.24
N TYR A 108 5.47 1.18 42.92
CA TYR A 108 5.35 0.11 41.92
C TYR A 108 5.19 -1.30 42.52
N ALA A 109 5.74 -1.52 43.72
CA ALA A 109 5.84 -2.84 44.34
C ALA A 109 4.50 -3.54 44.63
N ASN A 110 3.37 -2.81 44.58
CA ASN A 110 2.03 -3.37 44.77
C ASN A 110 1.40 -3.98 43.50
N ARG A 111 2.00 -3.74 42.32
CA ARG A 111 1.52 -4.25 41.02
C ARG A 111 2.61 -4.90 40.19
N TYR A 112 3.88 -4.53 40.39
CA TYR A 112 5.06 -5.19 39.81
C TYR A 112 5.75 -6.04 40.90
N PHE A 113 5.35 -7.30 41.02
CA PHE A 113 5.87 -8.23 42.02
C PHE A 113 7.19 -8.83 41.53
N LYS A 114 8.30 -8.63 42.26
CA LYS A 114 9.56 -9.31 41.98
C LYS A 114 9.46 -10.79 42.36
N LEU A 115 9.75 -11.66 41.41
CA LEU A 115 9.80 -13.11 41.58
C LEU A 115 11.24 -13.63 41.70
N THR A 116 12.22 -12.80 41.36
CA THR A 116 13.65 -13.01 41.60
C THR A 116 14.25 -11.77 42.26
N ASN A 117 15.38 -11.94 42.96
CA ASN A 117 16.09 -10.86 43.64
C ASN A 117 15.19 -9.99 44.54
N GLU A 118 14.18 -10.60 45.17
CA GLU A 118 13.18 -9.92 45.99
C GLU A 118 13.82 -9.19 47.19
N GLU A 119 14.79 -9.83 47.85
CA GLU A 119 15.47 -9.29 49.03
C GLU A 119 16.28 -8.01 48.73
N GLU A 120 16.67 -7.78 47.47
CA GLU A 120 17.36 -6.55 47.06
C GLU A 120 16.42 -5.34 47.13
N ASN A 121 15.11 -5.56 46.90
CA ASN A 121 14.08 -4.53 46.88
C ASN A 121 14.45 -3.31 46.01
N ASP A 122 15.21 -3.56 44.95
CA ASP A 122 15.61 -2.57 43.94
C ASP A 122 14.69 -2.67 42.73
N TYR A 123 14.09 -1.54 42.37
CA TYR A 123 13.17 -1.36 41.24
C TYR A 123 13.71 -0.31 40.25
N SER A 124 14.98 0.10 40.40
CA SER A 124 15.57 1.16 39.58
C SER A 124 15.57 0.85 38.09
N ASP A 125 15.72 -0.42 37.72
CA ASP A 125 15.62 -0.93 36.35
C ASP A 125 14.21 -0.71 35.75
N LEU A 126 13.17 -1.14 36.48
CA LEU A 126 11.78 -0.97 36.09
C LEU A 126 11.44 0.52 35.96
N ILE A 127 11.78 1.31 36.98
CA ILE A 127 11.51 2.75 37.01
C ILE A 127 12.18 3.45 35.81
N ASN A 128 13.44 3.10 35.51
CA ASN A 128 14.15 3.65 34.36
C ASN A 128 13.47 3.29 33.03
N MET A 129 13.08 2.02 32.85
CA MET A 129 12.37 1.60 31.64
C MET A 129 11.02 2.34 31.50
N LEU A 130 10.27 2.50 32.59
CA LEU A 130 9.00 3.25 32.57
C LEU A 130 9.21 4.73 32.26
N ASP A 131 10.25 5.36 32.82
CA ASP A 131 10.60 6.76 32.53
C ASP A 131 10.90 6.95 31.04
N VAL A 132 11.78 6.10 30.49
CA VAL A 132 12.16 6.15 29.06
C VAL A 132 10.96 5.91 28.15
N LEU A 133 10.08 4.96 28.46
CA LEU A 133 8.88 4.68 27.65
C LEU A 133 7.90 5.85 27.61
N ASN A 134 7.78 6.62 28.70
CA ASN A 134 6.74 7.64 28.85
C ASN A 134 7.24 9.06 28.58
N ASN A 135 8.51 9.37 28.87
CA ASN A 135 9.02 10.74 28.91
C ASN A 135 10.11 11.04 27.88
N THR A 136 10.59 10.05 27.12
CA THR A 136 11.55 10.31 26.04
C THR A 136 10.89 11.13 24.92
N PRO A 137 11.52 12.21 24.41
CA PRO A 137 11.01 12.97 23.27
C PRO A 137 11.04 12.20 21.94
N ASP A 138 10.12 12.50 21.02
CA ASP A 138 9.95 11.82 19.73
C ASP A 138 11.24 11.73 18.90
N ASP A 139 12.09 12.76 18.89
CA ASP A 139 13.30 12.81 18.07
C ASP A 139 14.39 11.80 18.47
N THR A 140 14.32 11.27 19.69
CA THR A 140 15.28 10.32 20.27
C THR A 140 14.60 9.06 20.78
N TYR A 141 13.28 8.95 20.63
CA TYR A 141 12.45 7.94 21.27
C TYR A 141 12.88 6.51 20.92
N TYR A 142 13.01 6.21 19.62
CA TYR A 142 13.39 4.87 19.18
C TYR A 142 14.78 4.46 19.71
N GLU A 143 15.75 5.36 19.72
CA GLU A 143 17.12 5.08 20.17
C GLU A 143 17.16 4.75 21.67
N GLU A 144 16.54 5.59 22.50
CA GLU A 144 16.53 5.44 23.96
C GLU A 144 15.69 4.24 24.41
N VAL A 145 14.51 4.05 23.82
CA VAL A 145 13.64 2.89 24.14
C VAL A 145 14.34 1.58 23.78
N SER A 146 15.08 1.54 22.68
CA SER A 146 15.85 0.36 22.28
C SER A 146 16.99 0.01 23.24
N GLN A 147 17.37 0.91 24.17
CA GLN A 147 18.33 0.62 25.24
C GLN A 147 17.69 -0.06 26.46
N VAL A 148 16.38 0.07 26.65
CA VAL A 148 15.68 -0.40 27.86
C VAL A 148 14.70 -1.53 27.60
N ILE A 149 14.24 -1.73 26.37
CA ILE A 149 13.42 -2.88 25.97
C ILE A 149 13.98 -3.55 24.73
N ASP A 150 13.70 -4.84 24.56
CA ASP A 150 13.87 -5.49 23.26
C ASP A 150 12.65 -5.18 22.39
N VAL A 151 12.76 -4.12 21.59
CA VAL A 151 11.65 -3.59 20.77
C VAL A 151 11.10 -4.68 19.83
N GLU A 152 11.96 -5.46 19.18
CA GLU A 152 11.51 -6.53 18.29
C GLU A 152 10.70 -7.58 19.05
N GLN A 153 11.20 -8.03 20.20
CA GLN A 153 10.53 -9.01 21.04
C GLN A 153 9.18 -8.49 21.56
N TRP A 154 9.10 -7.23 21.98
CA TRP A 154 7.86 -6.62 22.44
C TRP A 154 6.82 -6.54 21.34
N LEU A 155 7.19 -6.09 20.14
CA LEU A 155 6.26 -5.98 19.02
C LEU A 155 5.76 -7.36 18.57
N ARG A 156 6.63 -8.36 18.52
CA ARG A 156 6.24 -9.75 18.20
C ARG A 156 5.37 -10.37 19.30
N TYR A 157 5.64 -10.08 20.57
CA TYR A 157 4.79 -10.50 21.69
C TYR A 157 3.38 -9.90 21.57
N LEU A 158 3.28 -8.57 21.42
CA LEU A 158 1.99 -7.88 21.35
C LEU A 158 1.19 -8.30 20.11
N ALA A 159 1.87 -8.48 18.97
CA ALA A 159 1.23 -8.96 17.75
C ALA A 159 0.68 -10.39 17.91
N LEU A 160 1.45 -11.30 18.55
CA LEU A 160 0.98 -12.65 18.82
C LEU A 160 -0.21 -12.67 19.80
N ASP A 161 -0.15 -11.88 20.87
CA ASP A 161 -1.23 -11.76 21.85
C ASP A 161 -2.52 -11.19 21.23
N ALA A 162 -2.39 -10.21 20.33
CA ALA A 162 -3.50 -9.73 19.52
C ALA A 162 -4.03 -10.79 18.53
N LEU A 163 -3.16 -11.63 17.94
CA LEU A 163 -3.57 -12.75 17.07
C LEU A 163 -4.30 -13.83 17.85
N PHE A 164 -3.89 -14.11 19.08
CA PHE A 164 -4.65 -14.97 19.99
C PHE A 164 -6.03 -14.40 20.33
N ASN A 165 -6.20 -13.09 20.17
CA ASN A 165 -7.31 -12.33 20.71
C ASN A 165 -7.53 -12.66 22.19
N ASN A 166 -6.44 -12.56 22.96
CA ASN A 166 -6.45 -12.83 24.38
C ASN A 166 -7.60 -12.06 25.07
N GLN A 167 -8.37 -12.74 25.91
CA GLN A 167 -9.49 -12.17 26.66
C GLN A 167 -9.17 -11.99 28.16
N GLU A 168 -7.92 -12.21 28.58
CA GLU A 168 -7.48 -11.87 29.93
C GLU A 168 -7.56 -10.37 30.19
N SER A 169 -7.59 -9.97 31.45
CA SER A 169 -7.56 -8.56 31.83
C SER A 169 -6.19 -7.89 31.70
N GLY A 170 -5.32 -8.38 30.81
CA GLY A 170 -4.00 -7.83 30.59
C GLY A 170 -3.94 -6.71 29.56
N LEU A 171 -2.71 -6.46 29.06
CA LEU A 171 -2.40 -5.33 28.20
C LEU A 171 -3.32 -5.28 26.95
N ASN A 172 -3.77 -6.45 26.48
CA ASN A 172 -4.72 -6.69 25.39
C ASN A 172 -6.08 -6.03 25.56
N LEU A 173 -6.53 -5.76 26.79
CA LEU A 173 -7.80 -5.08 27.04
C LEU A 173 -7.60 -3.65 27.56
N GLY A 174 -6.38 -3.10 27.41
CA GLY A 174 -6.05 -1.79 27.94
C GLY A 174 -6.03 -1.77 29.46
N VAL A 175 -5.65 -2.88 30.09
CA VAL A 175 -5.52 -3.02 31.54
C VAL A 175 -4.12 -3.59 31.85
N GLY A 176 -3.51 -3.16 32.96
CA GLY A 176 -2.19 -3.61 33.36
C GLY A 176 -2.21 -4.82 34.30
N ASP A 177 -2.52 -6.01 33.77
CA ASP A 177 -2.69 -7.26 34.54
C ASP A 177 -2.11 -8.47 33.79
N ASP A 178 -1.91 -9.59 34.49
CA ASP A 178 -1.65 -10.92 33.90
C ASP A 178 -0.57 -10.97 32.80
N TYR A 179 0.56 -10.33 33.03
CA TYR A 179 1.78 -10.53 32.24
C TYR A 179 3.01 -10.55 33.13
N MET A 180 4.14 -10.98 32.56
CA MET A 180 5.43 -10.94 33.23
C MET A 180 6.44 -10.18 32.36
N MET A 181 7.50 -9.70 33.01
CA MET A 181 8.64 -9.09 32.33
C MET A 181 9.93 -9.64 32.90
N TYR A 182 10.93 -9.83 32.06
CA TYR A 182 12.26 -10.22 32.48
C TYR A 182 13.30 -9.21 32.00
N ARG A 183 14.29 -8.93 32.86
CA ARG A 183 15.45 -8.11 32.52
C ARG A 183 16.72 -8.79 32.98
N GLY A 184 17.60 -9.12 32.03
CA GLY A 184 18.86 -9.80 32.27
C GLY A 184 19.92 -8.92 32.94
N ILE A 185 21.07 -9.49 33.24
CA ILE A 185 22.29 -8.79 33.68
C ILE A 185 23.15 -8.42 32.48
N GLU A 186 23.37 -9.38 31.57
CA GLU A 186 24.18 -9.22 30.37
C GLU A 186 23.42 -8.44 29.29
N ASP A 187 22.15 -8.79 29.05
CA ASP A 187 21.23 -7.97 28.27
C ASP A 187 20.25 -7.24 29.20
N PRO A 188 20.45 -5.95 29.47
CA PRO A 188 19.63 -5.19 30.42
C PRO A 188 18.29 -4.73 29.83
N ARG A 189 17.98 -5.11 28.59
CA ARG A 189 16.72 -4.77 27.93
C ARG A 189 15.60 -5.69 28.42
N PHE A 190 14.46 -5.10 28.76
CA PHE A 190 13.29 -5.85 29.21
C PHE A 190 12.65 -6.62 28.05
N VAL A 191 12.23 -7.85 28.32
CA VAL A 191 11.39 -8.68 27.44
C VAL A 191 10.06 -9.01 28.12
N LEU A 192 9.01 -9.18 27.33
CA LEU A 192 7.70 -9.64 27.80
C LEU A 192 7.65 -11.16 27.88
N VAL A 193 7.06 -11.69 28.95
CA VAL A 193 6.88 -13.12 29.19
C VAL A 193 5.39 -13.37 29.46
N PRO A 194 4.74 -14.33 28.77
CA PRO A 194 3.31 -14.54 28.89
C PRO A 194 2.93 -15.10 30.25
N HIS A 195 1.78 -14.66 30.77
CA HIS A 195 1.13 -15.22 31.94
C HIS A 195 -0.31 -15.61 31.60
N ASP A 196 -0.87 -16.51 32.41
CA ASP A 196 -2.27 -16.95 32.41
C ASP A 196 -2.97 -17.05 31.03
N MET A 197 -2.46 -17.89 30.14
CA MET A 197 -3.00 -18.05 28.78
C MET A 197 -4.26 -18.92 28.70
N ASP A 198 -5.19 -18.78 29.66
CA ASP A 198 -6.37 -19.63 29.75
C ASP A 198 -7.57 -19.09 28.93
N SER A 199 -7.52 -17.81 28.54
CA SER A 199 -8.56 -17.11 27.78
C SER A 199 -8.18 -16.68 26.34
N ILE A 200 -7.34 -17.45 25.64
CA ILE A 200 -6.98 -17.20 24.22
C ILE A 200 -7.86 -17.99 23.23
N PHE A 201 -7.85 -17.59 21.94
CA PHE A 201 -8.68 -18.13 20.84
C PHE A 201 -10.19 -17.91 20.99
N ALA A 202 -10.59 -16.84 21.66
CA ALA A 202 -11.98 -16.46 21.89
C ALA A 202 -12.23 -15.01 21.46
N GLY A 203 -13.47 -14.52 21.57
CA GLY A 203 -13.82 -13.12 21.34
C GLY A 203 -14.03 -12.72 19.87
N SER A 204 -13.99 -11.40 19.61
CA SER A 204 -14.27 -10.83 18.28
C SER A 204 -13.11 -11.03 17.30
N LEU A 205 -13.40 -11.62 16.14
CA LEU A 205 -12.42 -11.84 15.07
C LEU A 205 -11.83 -10.54 14.49
N ASN A 206 -12.59 -9.44 14.58
CA ASN A 206 -12.19 -8.11 14.10
C ASN A 206 -11.80 -7.17 15.26
N HIS A 207 -11.38 -7.73 16.40
CA HIS A 207 -10.87 -6.92 17.50
C HIS A 207 -9.66 -6.09 17.03
N ASN A 208 -9.61 -4.83 17.48
CA ASN A 208 -8.63 -3.83 17.07
C ASN A 208 -7.22 -4.27 17.46
N ILE A 209 -6.31 -4.33 16.49
CA ILE A 209 -4.90 -4.72 16.70
C ILE A 209 -4.09 -3.68 17.50
N PHE A 210 -4.62 -2.48 17.72
CA PHE A 210 -4.02 -1.42 18.53
C PHE A 210 -4.75 -1.16 19.85
N THR A 211 -5.45 -2.14 20.40
CA THR A 211 -6.07 -2.05 21.74
C THR A 211 -5.10 -1.55 22.83
N TYR A 212 -3.83 -1.98 22.77
CA TYR A 212 -2.75 -1.57 23.68
C TYR A 212 -2.45 -0.07 23.66
N ASN A 213 -2.82 0.65 22.60
CA ASN A 213 -2.60 2.09 22.47
C ASN A 213 -3.35 2.92 23.53
N GLY A 214 -4.35 2.33 24.18
CA GLY A 214 -5.02 2.95 25.32
C GLY A 214 -4.17 3.01 26.59
N LEU A 215 -3.05 2.28 26.64
CA LEU A 215 -2.19 2.22 27.81
C LEU A 215 -1.15 3.34 27.82
N PRO A 216 -0.92 4.02 28.95
CA PRO A 216 0.06 5.10 29.05
C PRO A 216 1.44 4.70 28.53
N GLY A 217 1.98 3.56 28.98
CA GLY A 217 3.34 3.15 28.61
C GLY A 217 3.50 2.56 27.20
N LEU A 218 2.41 2.33 26.46
CA LEU A 218 2.46 1.81 25.08
C LEU A 218 1.93 2.79 24.05
N ASN A 219 1.29 3.88 24.47
CA ASN A 219 0.71 4.87 23.56
C ASN A 219 1.78 5.51 22.67
N HIS A 220 2.87 6.01 23.27
CA HIS A 220 3.96 6.62 22.49
C HIS A 220 4.62 5.57 21.59
N LEU A 221 4.98 4.41 22.14
CA LEU A 221 5.57 3.28 21.39
C LEU A 221 4.79 2.93 20.12
N LEU A 222 3.47 2.73 20.24
CA LEU A 222 2.64 2.25 19.12
C LEU A 222 2.10 3.35 18.19
N ASN A 223 2.41 4.63 18.48
CA ASN A 223 2.15 5.75 17.57
C ASN A 223 3.44 6.36 16.99
N HIS A 224 4.62 5.92 17.44
CA HIS A 224 5.89 6.43 16.94
C HIS A 224 6.10 6.00 15.47
N PRO A 225 6.52 6.93 14.57
CA PRO A 225 6.62 6.66 13.14
C PRO A 225 7.62 5.56 12.79
N ASP A 226 8.70 5.40 13.55
CA ASP A 226 9.70 4.35 13.31
C ASP A 226 9.30 2.97 13.87
N ILE A 227 8.30 2.91 14.75
CA ILE A 227 7.91 1.67 15.46
C ILE A 227 6.61 1.10 14.89
N THR A 228 5.66 1.95 14.51
CA THR A 228 4.37 1.53 13.95
C THR A 228 4.51 0.60 12.74
N PRO A 229 5.41 0.87 11.76
CA PRO A 229 5.70 -0.05 10.66
C PRO A 229 6.22 -1.41 11.13
N LEU A 230 7.10 -1.42 12.14
CA LEU A 230 7.66 -2.65 12.71
C LEU A 230 6.58 -3.51 13.39
N TYR A 231 5.57 -2.87 14.01
CA TYR A 231 4.45 -3.59 14.61
C TYR A 231 3.56 -4.27 13.56
N TYR A 232 3.29 -3.58 12.44
CA TYR A 232 2.62 -4.19 11.30
C TYR A 232 3.42 -5.34 10.70
N GLN A 233 4.74 -5.16 10.54
CA GLN A 233 5.62 -6.20 10.03
C GLN A 233 5.60 -7.43 10.94
N ALA A 234 5.58 -7.26 12.26
CA ALA A 234 5.46 -8.36 13.21
C ALA A 234 4.17 -9.18 12.98
N PHE A 235 3.03 -8.56 12.67
CA PHE A 235 1.82 -9.29 12.28
C PHE A 235 2.00 -10.06 10.98
N LEU A 236 2.51 -9.39 9.93
CA LEU A 236 2.70 -10.00 8.62
C LEU A 236 3.62 -11.23 8.71
N ASP A 237 4.76 -11.09 9.39
CA ASP A 237 5.73 -12.16 9.61
C ASP A 237 5.13 -13.31 10.41
N LEU A 238 4.42 -13.01 11.52
CA LEU A 238 3.79 -14.04 12.34
C LEU A 238 2.72 -14.79 11.56
N ILE A 239 1.87 -14.11 10.80
CA ILE A 239 0.83 -14.73 9.97
C ILE A 239 1.46 -15.61 8.89
N GLU A 240 2.49 -15.11 8.20
CA GLU A 240 3.16 -15.85 7.14
C GLU A 240 3.88 -17.11 7.67
N THR A 241 4.54 -17.02 8.82
CA THR A 241 5.47 -18.07 9.29
C THR A 241 4.86 -19.02 10.31
N VAL A 242 4.10 -18.50 11.28
CA VAL A 242 3.73 -19.24 12.49
C VAL A 242 2.22 -19.36 12.67
N PHE A 243 1.48 -18.26 12.66
CA PHE A 243 0.05 -18.19 12.94
C PHE A 243 -0.81 -18.48 11.70
N ASN A 244 -0.54 -19.59 11.02
CA ASN A 244 -1.27 -20.06 9.84
C ASN A 244 -1.60 -21.55 9.93
N PRO A 245 -2.53 -22.05 9.09
CA PRO A 245 -2.93 -23.46 9.11
C PRO A 245 -1.78 -24.45 8.88
N GLN A 246 -0.79 -24.08 8.06
CA GLN A 246 0.32 -24.95 7.70
C GLN A 246 1.20 -25.25 8.91
N THR A 247 1.43 -24.26 9.77
CA THR A 247 2.25 -24.39 10.97
C THR A 247 1.41 -24.78 12.20
N LEU A 248 0.27 -24.14 12.46
CA LEU A 248 -0.49 -24.37 13.69
C LEU A 248 -1.33 -25.64 13.68
N ASN A 249 -1.85 -26.11 12.54
CA ASN A 249 -2.70 -27.30 12.55
C ASN A 249 -1.93 -28.55 13.02
N PRO A 250 -0.72 -28.85 12.50
CA PRO A 250 0.07 -29.97 13.00
C PRO A 250 0.47 -29.81 14.47
N LEU A 251 0.79 -28.59 14.91
CA LEU A 251 1.13 -28.32 16.31
C LEU A 251 -0.06 -28.59 17.24
N LEU A 252 -1.25 -28.12 16.88
CA LEU A 252 -2.49 -28.40 17.62
C LEU A 252 -2.75 -29.91 17.73
N ASP A 253 -2.63 -30.64 16.62
CA ASP A 253 -2.84 -32.08 16.60
C ASP A 253 -1.81 -32.82 17.48
N GLN A 254 -0.55 -32.40 17.44
CA GLN A 254 0.52 -32.97 18.25
C GLN A 254 0.35 -32.69 19.74
N VAL A 255 0.03 -31.45 20.10
CA VAL A 255 0.00 -30.99 21.51
C VAL A 255 -1.31 -31.38 22.19
N LEU A 256 -2.44 -31.37 21.48
CA LEU A 256 -3.77 -31.50 22.06
C LEU A 256 -4.55 -32.75 21.61
N GLY A 257 -4.22 -33.35 20.46
CA GLY A 257 -5.01 -34.41 19.82
C GLY A 257 -5.23 -35.69 20.63
N GLY A 258 -4.43 -35.92 21.68
CA GLY A 258 -4.54 -37.10 22.54
C GLY A 258 -5.62 -37.03 23.62
N TYR A 259 -6.13 -35.84 23.96
CA TYR A 259 -7.05 -35.65 25.09
C TYR A 259 -8.12 -34.56 24.89
N VAL A 260 -7.91 -33.65 23.94
CA VAL A 260 -8.90 -32.62 23.59
C VAL A 260 -9.85 -33.16 22.49
N PRO A 261 -11.17 -32.95 22.58
CA PRO A 261 -12.11 -33.37 21.55
C PRO A 261 -11.81 -32.75 20.18
N GLN A 262 -11.92 -33.55 19.10
CA GLN A 262 -11.64 -33.09 17.73
C GLN A 262 -12.41 -31.83 17.34
N ALA A 263 -13.69 -31.73 17.73
CA ALA A 263 -14.51 -30.56 17.42
C ALA A 263 -13.96 -29.25 18.00
N VAL A 264 -13.24 -29.30 19.12
CA VAL A 264 -12.59 -28.13 19.75
C VAL A 264 -11.33 -27.77 18.99
N LEU A 265 -10.55 -28.76 18.53
CA LEU A 265 -9.39 -28.51 17.66
C LEU A 265 -9.84 -27.84 16.37
N ASP A 266 -10.91 -28.34 15.75
CA ASP A 266 -11.45 -27.77 14.51
C ASP A 266 -11.93 -26.32 14.72
N GLN A 267 -12.47 -26.00 15.89
CA GLN A 267 -12.83 -24.62 16.27
C GLN A 267 -11.60 -23.70 16.36
N ILE A 268 -10.53 -24.14 17.02
CA ILE A 268 -9.28 -23.35 17.12
C ILE A 268 -8.66 -23.16 15.73
N LYS A 269 -8.61 -24.22 14.90
CA LYS A 269 -8.11 -24.13 13.52
C LYS A 269 -8.93 -23.15 12.68
N GLY A 270 -10.26 -23.18 12.82
CA GLY A 270 -11.16 -22.23 12.19
C GLY A 270 -10.95 -20.79 12.69
N PHE A 271 -10.73 -20.61 14.00
CA PHE A 271 -10.41 -19.32 14.59
C PHE A 271 -9.13 -18.73 13.98
N VAL A 272 -8.05 -19.51 13.87
CA VAL A 272 -6.78 -19.05 13.28
C VAL A 272 -7.00 -18.46 11.89
N VAL A 273 -7.71 -19.17 11.00
CA VAL A 273 -8.00 -18.69 9.63
C VAL A 273 -8.83 -17.41 9.65
N ALA A 274 -9.86 -17.35 10.49
CA ALA A 274 -10.76 -16.20 10.50
C ALA A 274 -10.12 -14.96 11.13
N ARG A 275 -9.30 -15.15 12.17
CA ARG A 275 -8.60 -14.07 12.87
C ARG A 275 -7.48 -13.49 12.01
N THR A 276 -6.71 -14.30 11.28
CA THR A 276 -5.68 -13.78 10.37
C THR A 276 -6.30 -12.89 9.29
N ALA A 277 -7.42 -13.30 8.69
CA ALA A 277 -8.14 -12.47 7.73
C ALA A 277 -8.63 -11.14 8.34
N GLY A 278 -9.17 -11.18 9.56
CA GLY A 278 -9.63 -9.98 10.28
C GLY A 278 -8.50 -9.03 10.71
N VAL A 279 -7.30 -9.56 10.97
CA VAL A 279 -6.10 -8.76 11.23
C VAL A 279 -5.57 -8.13 9.95
N LEU A 280 -5.41 -8.91 8.87
CA LEU A 280 -4.89 -8.41 7.59
C LEU A 280 -5.74 -7.26 7.03
N ALA A 281 -7.07 -7.30 7.23
CA ALA A 281 -7.98 -6.24 6.82
C ALA A 281 -7.80 -4.91 7.58
N GLN A 282 -7.05 -4.90 8.69
CA GLN A 282 -6.72 -3.70 9.48
C GLN A 282 -5.34 -3.11 9.14
N ILE A 283 -4.56 -3.79 8.29
CA ILE A 283 -3.23 -3.36 7.89
C ILE A 283 -3.36 -2.71 6.50
N PRO A 284 -2.87 -1.47 6.30
CA PRO A 284 -2.76 -0.90 4.95
C PRO A 284 -1.86 -1.80 4.10
N GLN A 285 -2.30 -2.22 2.91
CA GLN A 285 -1.48 -3.11 2.04
C GLN A 285 -1.35 -2.62 0.60
N GLU A 286 -2.12 -1.61 0.21
CA GLU A 286 -2.16 -1.14 -1.17
C GLU A 286 -1.51 0.23 -1.30
N PHE A 287 -0.56 0.33 -2.23
CA PHE A 287 -0.10 1.61 -2.73
C PHE A 287 -1.14 2.18 -3.70
N THR A 288 -1.75 3.29 -3.33
CA THR A 288 -2.75 3.98 -4.14
C THR A 288 -2.35 5.42 -4.38
N ILE A 289 -2.82 5.98 -5.49
CA ILE A 289 -2.71 7.40 -5.81
C ILE A 289 -4.13 7.87 -6.14
N THR A 290 -4.59 8.88 -5.42
CA THR A 290 -5.91 9.49 -5.53
C THR A 290 -5.73 10.97 -5.86
N PRO A 291 -5.80 11.35 -7.15
CA PRO A 291 -5.88 12.75 -7.55
C PRO A 291 -7.31 13.27 -7.34
N ASP A 292 -7.46 14.45 -6.75
CA ASP A 292 -8.77 15.15 -6.66
C ASP A 292 -9.03 15.96 -7.93
N LEU A 293 -9.15 15.26 -9.06
CA LEU A 293 -9.34 15.85 -10.38
C LEU A 293 -10.70 15.48 -10.98
N PRO A 294 -11.44 16.44 -11.58
CA PRO A 294 -12.65 16.11 -12.32
C PRO A 294 -12.33 15.18 -13.50
N ILE A 295 -13.22 14.23 -13.76
CA ILE A 295 -13.14 13.36 -14.93
C ILE A 295 -13.90 14.01 -16.09
N VAL A 296 -13.20 14.27 -17.20
CA VAL A 296 -13.78 14.75 -18.46
C VAL A 296 -13.44 13.72 -19.55
N ASP A 297 -14.47 13.22 -20.23
CA ASP A 297 -14.35 12.19 -21.28
C ASP A 297 -13.58 10.93 -20.85
N GLY A 298 -13.66 10.57 -19.56
CA GLY A 298 -13.01 9.39 -18.99
C GLY A 298 -11.61 9.63 -18.43
N TYR A 299 -11.08 10.86 -18.51
CA TYR A 299 -9.73 11.20 -18.05
C TYR A 299 -9.74 12.25 -16.94
N PRO A 300 -8.83 12.16 -15.94
CA PRO A 300 -8.57 13.26 -15.02
C PRO A 300 -8.19 14.53 -15.77
N TYR A 301 -8.88 15.63 -15.48
CA TYR A 301 -8.74 16.91 -16.18
C TYR A 301 -8.48 18.04 -15.19
N THR A 302 -7.58 18.96 -15.54
CA THR A 302 -7.38 20.20 -14.80
C THR A 302 -6.88 21.30 -15.72
N VAL A 303 -7.23 22.54 -15.37
CA VAL A 303 -6.63 23.75 -15.97
C VAL A 303 -5.64 24.42 -15.03
N SER A 304 -5.50 23.91 -13.81
CA SER A 304 -4.54 24.39 -12.82
C SER A 304 -3.16 23.80 -13.11
N SER A 305 -2.11 24.60 -12.90
CA SER A 305 -0.71 24.17 -13.10
C SER A 305 -0.17 23.24 -12.00
N GLY A 306 -1.03 22.77 -11.11
CA GLY A 306 -0.70 21.86 -10.02
C GLY A 306 -1.96 21.18 -9.48
N THR A 307 -1.78 19.99 -8.90
CA THR A 307 -2.83 19.27 -8.19
C THR A 307 -2.24 18.62 -6.94
N PRO A 308 -2.93 18.67 -5.78
CA PRO A 308 -2.54 17.87 -4.65
C PRO A 308 -2.68 16.38 -5.01
N LEU A 309 -1.77 15.57 -4.50
CA LEU A 309 -1.83 14.11 -4.60
C LEU A 309 -1.90 13.53 -3.21
N SER A 310 -2.70 12.48 -3.08
CA SER A 310 -2.81 11.72 -1.83
C SER A 310 -3.00 10.24 -2.14
N GLY A 311 -2.91 9.40 -1.12
CA GLY A 311 -3.16 7.98 -1.30
C GLY A 311 -2.90 7.18 -0.04
N THR A 312 -2.76 5.87 -0.22
CA THR A 312 -2.35 4.93 0.82
C THR A 312 -1.06 4.24 0.40
N VAL A 313 -0.34 3.67 1.36
CA VAL A 313 0.81 2.80 1.15
C VAL A 313 0.86 1.73 2.24
N GLY A 314 1.47 0.58 1.93
CA GLY A 314 1.73 -0.48 2.90
C GLY A 314 2.80 -0.11 3.94
N PRO A 315 2.88 -0.85 5.05
CA PRO A 315 3.80 -0.58 6.16
C PRO A 315 5.27 -0.71 5.78
N GLU A 316 5.61 -1.40 4.68
CA GLU A 316 6.97 -1.51 4.18
C GLU A 316 7.55 -0.19 3.67
N ALA A 317 6.70 0.81 3.40
CA ALA A 317 7.14 2.12 2.93
C ALA A 317 7.50 3.04 4.10
N GLY A 318 8.79 3.33 4.24
CA GLY A 318 9.28 4.36 5.18
C GLY A 318 9.04 5.80 4.70
N SER A 319 8.80 6.01 3.40
CA SER A 319 8.52 7.33 2.82
C SER A 319 7.85 7.20 1.46
N VAL A 320 7.02 8.17 1.09
CA VAL A 320 6.51 8.34 -0.28
C VAL A 320 7.12 9.60 -0.88
N LEU A 321 7.57 9.54 -2.14
CA LEU A 321 8.10 10.70 -2.85
C LEU A 321 7.26 10.98 -4.09
N VAL A 322 6.88 12.24 -4.28
CA VAL A 322 6.18 12.74 -5.47
C VAL A 322 7.13 13.71 -6.17
N ASP A 323 7.63 13.32 -7.33
CA ASP A 323 8.63 14.10 -8.10
C ASP A 323 9.85 14.54 -7.24
N GLY A 324 10.31 13.64 -6.37
CA GLY A 324 11.42 13.88 -5.45
C GLY A 324 11.06 14.66 -4.17
N VAL A 325 9.84 15.16 -4.02
CA VAL A 325 9.33 15.79 -2.80
C VAL A 325 8.81 14.71 -1.85
N VAL A 326 9.26 14.72 -0.60
CA VAL A 326 8.80 13.79 0.44
C VAL A 326 7.37 14.14 0.84
N ALA A 327 6.48 13.15 0.84
CA ALA A 327 5.09 13.27 1.27
C ALA A 327 4.94 13.26 2.79
N ASP A 328 3.89 13.94 3.27
CA ASP A 328 3.42 13.77 4.64
C ASP A 328 2.78 12.39 4.77
N LEU A 329 3.49 11.45 5.39
CA LEU A 329 3.03 10.08 5.61
C LEU A 329 2.55 9.91 7.06
N ALA A 330 1.34 9.37 7.23
CA ALA A 330 0.82 8.93 8.52
C ALA A 330 1.01 7.40 8.66
N PRO A 331 2.03 6.90 9.39
CA PRO A 331 2.39 5.48 9.39
C PRO A 331 1.30 4.56 9.93
N ARG A 332 0.43 5.08 10.79
CA ARG A 332 -0.68 4.36 11.41
C ARG A 332 -1.83 4.04 10.44
N THR A 333 -2.09 4.91 9.48
CA THR A 333 -3.17 4.74 8.50
C THR A 333 -2.64 4.39 7.12
N GLY A 334 -1.33 4.50 6.91
CA GLY A 334 -0.68 4.39 5.61
C GLY A 334 -1.05 5.54 4.67
N THR A 335 -1.78 6.54 5.14
CA THR A 335 -2.23 7.66 4.29
C THR A 335 -1.10 8.63 4.08
N TRP A 336 -0.90 9.06 2.83
CA TRP A 336 0.10 10.06 2.48
C TRP A 336 -0.51 11.19 1.64
N SER A 337 0.10 12.37 1.70
CA SER A 337 -0.28 13.52 0.88
C SER A 337 0.89 14.43 0.53
N VAL A 338 0.80 15.09 -0.63
CA VAL A 338 1.68 16.19 -1.06
C VAL A 338 0.80 17.31 -1.59
N GLU A 339 0.91 18.50 -1.00
CA GLU A 339 0.14 19.68 -1.43
C GLU A 339 0.80 20.44 -2.58
N GLU A 340 2.14 20.49 -2.63
CA GLU A 340 2.91 21.19 -3.67
C GLU A 340 3.79 20.20 -4.43
N GLY A 341 3.36 19.85 -5.64
CA GLY A 341 4.23 19.20 -6.61
C GLY A 341 5.18 20.21 -7.25
N THR A 342 6.36 19.73 -7.65
CA THR A 342 7.26 20.46 -8.54
C THR A 342 6.66 20.56 -9.94
N SER A 343 6.94 21.67 -10.63
CA SER A 343 6.44 21.87 -12.00
C SER A 343 7.34 21.15 -13.00
N GLY A 344 6.83 20.10 -13.63
CA GLY A 344 7.45 19.47 -14.80
C GLY A 344 6.90 20.07 -16.09
N THR A 345 7.77 20.36 -17.07
CA THR A 345 7.32 20.69 -18.43
C THR A 345 7.23 19.39 -19.25
N LEU A 346 6.01 18.94 -19.56
CA LEU A 346 5.79 17.76 -20.40
C LEU A 346 6.17 18.03 -21.86
N VAL A 347 5.75 19.18 -22.41
CA VAL A 347 6.10 19.64 -23.75
C VAL A 347 6.46 21.12 -23.66
N ALA A 348 7.69 21.49 -24.02
CA ALA A 348 8.14 22.88 -24.00
C ALA A 348 7.52 23.67 -25.17
N ALA A 349 7.26 24.95 -24.96
CA ALA A 349 6.89 25.85 -26.06
C ALA A 349 8.00 25.84 -27.12
N GLY A 350 7.62 25.62 -28.38
CA GLY A 350 8.57 25.47 -29.50
C GLY A 350 9.16 24.06 -29.67
N SER A 351 8.67 23.06 -28.92
CA SER A 351 8.99 21.65 -29.20
C SER A 351 8.56 21.29 -30.62
N SER A 352 9.37 20.50 -31.31
CA SER A 352 9.09 20.04 -32.67
C SER A 352 7.98 18.99 -32.66
N THR A 353 6.91 19.21 -33.43
CA THR A 353 5.93 18.17 -33.71
C THR A 353 6.53 17.16 -34.65
N THR A 354 6.62 15.89 -34.22
CA THR A 354 6.98 14.77 -35.09
C THR A 354 5.73 14.01 -35.51
N TYR A 355 5.77 13.35 -36.67
CA TYR A 355 4.72 12.43 -37.12
C TYR A 355 5.32 11.19 -37.75
N HIS A 356 4.57 10.10 -37.76
CA HIS A 356 4.86 8.88 -38.50
C HIS A 356 3.68 8.56 -39.42
N VAL A 357 3.96 8.28 -40.69
CA VAL A 357 2.94 7.81 -41.64
C VAL A 357 3.02 6.28 -41.64
N PRO A 358 1.96 5.57 -41.23
CA PRO A 358 1.98 4.12 -41.20
C PRO A 358 2.36 3.54 -42.57
N THR A 359 3.31 2.62 -42.59
CA THR A 359 3.72 1.89 -43.80
C THR A 359 2.88 0.63 -44.00
N ALA A 360 2.92 0.06 -45.21
CA ALA A 360 2.15 -1.15 -45.51
C ALA A 360 2.55 -2.32 -44.60
N GLY A 361 1.62 -2.77 -43.77
CA GLY A 361 1.83 -3.83 -42.78
C GLY A 361 1.93 -3.34 -41.32
N GLU A 362 1.95 -2.02 -41.10
CA GLU A 362 1.83 -1.43 -39.77
C GLU A 362 0.35 -1.29 -39.37
N ASP A 363 0.09 -1.38 -38.07
CA ASP A 363 -1.22 -1.07 -37.49
C ASP A 363 -1.35 0.46 -37.34
N PRO A 364 -2.26 1.12 -38.07
CA PRO A 364 -2.43 2.58 -38.02
C PRO A 364 -2.96 3.10 -36.67
N LEU A 365 -3.40 2.22 -35.77
CA LEU A 365 -3.91 2.57 -34.44
C LEU A 365 -2.95 2.20 -33.31
N ALA A 366 -1.77 1.65 -33.60
CA ALA A 366 -0.79 1.26 -32.58
C ALA A 366 -0.42 2.40 -31.62
N TRP A 367 -0.44 3.65 -32.12
CA TRP A 367 -0.14 4.86 -31.35
C TRP A 367 -1.11 5.14 -30.19
N THR A 368 -2.27 4.47 -30.14
CA THR A 368 -3.28 4.65 -29.08
C THR A 368 -2.97 3.87 -27.79
N ALA A 369 -1.92 3.06 -27.77
CA ALA A 369 -1.48 2.35 -26.56
C ALA A 369 -0.89 3.32 -25.52
N THR A 370 -1.12 3.06 -24.24
CA THR A 370 -0.68 3.93 -23.13
C THR A 370 0.83 3.97 -22.93
N ASP A 371 1.56 3.01 -23.49
CA ASP A 371 3.01 2.84 -23.43
C ASP A 371 3.67 2.97 -24.82
N PHE A 372 2.98 3.59 -25.79
CA PHE A 372 3.51 3.73 -27.15
C PHE A 372 4.77 4.62 -27.18
N ASP A 373 5.86 4.07 -27.73
CA ASP A 373 7.13 4.78 -27.93
C ASP A 373 7.14 5.49 -29.29
N ASP A 374 6.95 6.81 -29.26
CA ASP A 374 6.97 7.69 -30.43
C ASP A 374 8.36 8.31 -30.71
N SER A 375 9.40 7.91 -29.98
CA SER A 375 10.74 8.51 -30.09
C SER A 375 11.39 8.38 -31.48
N ASN A 376 10.93 7.43 -32.29
CA ASN A 376 11.40 7.20 -33.66
C ASN A 376 10.63 8.03 -34.72
N TRP A 377 9.59 8.76 -34.33
CA TRP A 377 8.85 9.62 -35.26
C TRP A 377 9.78 10.75 -35.72
N SER A 378 9.91 10.89 -37.04
CA SER A 378 10.98 11.71 -37.64
C SER A 378 10.49 12.71 -38.68
N GLY A 379 9.19 12.72 -39.00
CA GLY A 379 8.63 13.67 -39.96
C GLY A 379 8.40 15.05 -39.33
N THR A 380 8.58 16.12 -40.11
CA THR A 380 8.11 17.47 -39.79
C THR A 380 7.10 17.94 -40.84
N ARG A 381 5.81 18.07 -40.50
CA ARG A 381 4.85 18.71 -41.41
C ARG A 381 4.97 20.21 -41.26
N GLN A 382 5.40 20.88 -42.32
CA GLN A 382 5.57 22.33 -42.29
C GLN A 382 4.35 23.05 -42.85
N LEU A 383 3.62 22.45 -43.79
CA LEU A 383 2.40 23.00 -44.35
C LEU A 383 1.26 21.99 -44.16
N VAL A 384 0.16 22.44 -43.56
CA VAL A 384 -1.01 21.59 -43.29
C VAL A 384 -2.30 22.27 -43.74
N ILE A 385 -3.32 21.47 -44.04
CA ILE A 385 -4.71 21.93 -44.21
C ILE A 385 -5.30 22.12 -42.81
N THR A 386 -5.58 23.37 -42.45
CA THR A 386 -6.06 23.72 -41.10
C THR A 386 -7.57 23.76 -41.00
N GLU A 387 -8.26 24.13 -42.08
CA GLU A 387 -9.70 24.28 -42.07
C GLU A 387 -10.30 24.01 -43.45
N VAL A 388 -11.49 23.41 -43.46
CA VAL A 388 -12.38 23.38 -44.62
C VAL A 388 -13.77 23.77 -44.18
N GLN A 389 -14.45 24.57 -45.00
CA GLN A 389 -15.87 24.84 -44.85
C GLN A 389 -16.62 24.21 -46.02
N ILE A 390 -17.68 23.48 -45.68
CA ILE A 390 -18.56 22.75 -46.62
C ILE A 390 -19.98 23.33 -46.65
N THR A 391 -20.10 24.58 -46.20
CA THR A 391 -21.33 25.38 -46.22
C THR A 391 -21.07 26.61 -47.06
N SER A 392 -21.86 26.79 -48.13
CA SER A 392 -21.66 27.86 -49.11
C SER A 392 -21.46 29.25 -48.47
N PRO A 393 -20.38 29.97 -48.84
CA PRO A 393 -19.34 29.54 -49.78
C PRO A 393 -18.39 28.50 -49.17
N ASP A 394 -18.00 27.51 -49.96
CA ASP A 394 -17.04 26.51 -49.54
C ASP A 394 -15.63 27.10 -49.58
N PHE A 395 -14.75 26.68 -48.66
CA PHE A 395 -13.36 27.13 -48.65
C PHE A 395 -12.41 26.09 -48.08
N VAL A 396 -11.13 26.24 -48.41
CA VAL A 396 -10.01 25.47 -47.86
C VAL A 396 -8.92 26.43 -47.39
N GLU A 397 -8.41 26.18 -46.18
CA GLU A 397 -7.33 26.94 -45.55
C GLU A 397 -6.11 26.05 -45.31
N ILE A 398 -4.93 26.65 -45.50
CA ILE A 398 -3.64 26.03 -45.21
C ILE A 398 -2.81 26.96 -44.31
N GLN A 399 -1.95 26.36 -43.49
CA GLN A 399 -1.05 27.10 -42.62
C GLN A 399 0.36 26.51 -42.63
N ASN A 400 1.37 27.40 -42.74
CA ASN A 400 2.75 27.04 -42.47
C ASN A 400 2.98 27.00 -40.95
N LEU A 401 3.16 25.82 -40.38
CA LEU A 401 3.40 25.63 -38.93
C LEU A 401 4.83 25.94 -38.51
N SER A 402 5.73 26.21 -39.46
CA SER A 402 7.14 26.49 -39.18
C SER A 402 7.40 28.01 -39.06
N PRO A 403 8.43 28.42 -38.31
CA PRO A 403 8.88 29.82 -38.26
C PRO A 403 9.58 30.28 -39.55
N ASN A 404 9.87 29.38 -40.48
CA ASN A 404 10.62 29.66 -41.70
C ASN A 404 9.68 29.77 -42.90
N ASP A 405 10.03 30.63 -43.86
CA ASP A 405 9.33 30.71 -45.13
C ASP A 405 9.49 29.40 -45.92
N LEU A 406 8.39 28.90 -46.48
CA LEU A 406 8.35 27.71 -47.31
C LEU A 406 8.48 28.06 -48.78
N VAL A 407 9.30 27.30 -49.50
CA VAL A 407 9.41 27.38 -50.96
C VAL A 407 8.53 26.28 -51.55
N THR A 408 7.41 26.67 -52.14
CA THR A 408 6.34 25.79 -52.65
C THR A 408 6.21 25.87 -54.17
N ASP A 409 7.30 26.19 -54.87
CA ASP A 409 7.29 26.34 -56.33
C ASP A 409 6.86 25.03 -57.01
N GLY A 410 5.78 25.11 -57.79
CA GLY A 410 5.19 23.96 -58.47
C GLY A 410 4.35 23.05 -57.58
N TRP A 411 4.08 23.43 -56.33
CA TRP A 411 3.13 22.73 -55.46
C TRP A 411 1.70 23.17 -55.78
N VAL A 412 0.74 22.28 -55.55
CA VAL A 412 -0.68 22.57 -55.76
C VAL A 412 -1.54 22.04 -54.62
N LEU A 413 -2.66 22.70 -54.35
CA LEU A 413 -3.76 22.14 -53.56
C LEU A 413 -4.89 21.71 -54.51
N ALA A 414 -5.23 20.44 -54.48
CA ALA A 414 -6.31 19.83 -55.22
C ALA A 414 -7.50 19.50 -54.30
N VAL A 415 -8.70 19.60 -54.84
CA VAL A 415 -9.95 19.22 -54.18
C VAL A 415 -10.76 18.32 -55.09
N ASN A 416 -11.70 17.57 -54.53
CA ASN A 416 -12.57 16.69 -55.32
C ASN A 416 -13.95 17.28 -55.62
N TYR A 417 -14.67 16.59 -56.50
CA TYR A 417 -16.12 16.73 -56.68
C TYR A 417 -16.87 15.92 -55.62
N GLY A 418 -16.86 16.41 -54.38
CA GLY A 418 -17.44 15.72 -53.22
C GLY A 418 -18.92 15.35 -53.36
N THR A 419 -19.72 16.21 -54.01
CA THR A 419 -21.15 15.97 -54.30
C THR A 419 -21.45 14.76 -55.18
N THR A 420 -20.44 14.12 -55.77
CA THR A 420 -20.63 12.98 -56.69
C THR A 420 -20.49 11.62 -56.00
N GLY A 421 -19.93 11.59 -54.78
CA GLY A 421 -19.60 10.36 -54.08
C GLY A 421 -18.42 9.57 -54.68
N ASP A 422 -17.89 9.97 -55.85
CA ASP A 422 -16.72 9.34 -56.45
C ASP A 422 -15.44 9.92 -55.84
N ILE A 423 -14.76 9.12 -55.00
CA ILE A 423 -13.53 9.52 -54.32
C ILE A 423 -12.41 9.88 -55.31
N ASN A 424 -12.45 9.39 -56.55
CA ASN A 424 -11.39 9.61 -57.54
C ASN A 424 -11.65 10.80 -58.47
N ARG A 425 -12.79 11.49 -58.30
CA ARG A 425 -13.17 12.60 -59.18
C ARG A 425 -12.55 13.92 -58.70
N VAL A 426 -11.33 14.18 -59.14
CA VAL A 426 -10.59 15.44 -58.87
C VAL A 426 -11.21 16.62 -59.63
N GLN A 427 -11.18 17.81 -59.04
CA GLN A 427 -11.50 19.04 -59.75
C GLN A 427 -10.42 19.42 -60.78
N PRO A 428 -10.80 19.87 -61.99
CA PRO A 428 -9.83 20.32 -63.01
C PRO A 428 -8.99 21.52 -62.57
N ILE A 429 -9.52 22.37 -61.70
CA ILE A 429 -8.82 23.53 -61.17
C ILE A 429 -8.15 23.12 -59.86
N THR A 430 -6.88 23.52 -59.72
CA THR A 430 -6.10 23.38 -58.50
C THR A 430 -5.61 24.76 -58.08
N TRP A 431 -5.39 24.94 -56.79
CA TRP A 431 -4.77 26.15 -56.27
C TRP A 431 -3.25 26.03 -56.40
N ASP A 432 -2.67 26.82 -57.30
CA ASP A 432 -1.21 26.96 -57.45
C ASP A 432 -0.61 27.66 -56.21
N LEU A 433 0.31 26.98 -55.54
CA LEU A 433 1.01 27.46 -54.35
C LEU A 433 2.37 28.08 -54.67
N THR A 434 2.69 28.33 -55.95
CA THR A 434 3.94 28.97 -56.36
C THR A 434 4.08 30.37 -55.73
N GLY A 435 5.28 30.70 -55.26
CA GLY A 435 5.57 31.97 -54.58
C GLY A 435 5.84 31.85 -53.07
N GLY A 436 5.61 30.68 -52.49
CA GLY A 436 5.96 30.38 -51.10
C GLY A 436 4.90 30.81 -50.08
N ILE A 437 5.06 30.33 -48.85
CA ILE A 437 4.19 30.64 -47.71
C ILE A 437 5.09 31.04 -46.54
N LYS A 438 4.91 32.25 -46.00
CA LYS A 438 5.77 32.77 -44.93
C LYS A 438 5.63 31.96 -43.65
N GLY A 439 6.64 32.04 -42.79
CA GLY A 439 6.58 31.41 -41.47
C GLY A 439 5.32 31.81 -40.70
N TYR A 440 4.58 30.82 -40.18
CA TYR A 440 3.30 31.00 -39.48
C TYR A 440 2.16 31.65 -40.29
N GLU A 441 2.32 31.82 -41.60
CA GLU A 441 1.27 32.39 -42.45
C GLU A 441 0.14 31.39 -42.69
N THR A 442 -1.08 31.92 -42.68
CA THR A 442 -2.32 31.24 -43.04
C THR A 442 -2.83 31.82 -44.35
N GLN A 443 -3.19 30.95 -45.30
CA GLN A 443 -3.80 31.33 -46.57
C GLN A 443 -5.05 30.49 -46.80
N TYR A 444 -6.04 31.05 -47.49
CA TYR A 444 -7.24 30.31 -47.87
C TYR A 444 -7.69 30.62 -49.30
N ARG A 445 -8.49 29.70 -49.84
CA ARG A 445 -9.27 29.90 -51.07
C ARG A 445 -10.70 29.50 -50.86
N THR A 446 -11.62 30.29 -51.39
CA THR A 446 -13.06 30.09 -51.35
C THR A 446 -13.65 30.03 -52.75
N ASP A 447 -14.79 29.38 -52.91
CA ASP A 447 -15.56 29.41 -54.15
C ASP A 447 -16.50 30.61 -54.30
N SER A 448 -16.49 31.52 -53.31
CA SER A 448 -17.18 32.79 -53.39
C SER A 448 -16.72 33.58 -54.61
N ASN A 449 -17.65 33.88 -55.52
CA ASN A 449 -17.41 34.76 -56.66
C ASN A 449 -17.65 36.25 -56.31
N ASN A 450 -17.71 36.58 -55.02
CA ASN A 450 -17.83 37.95 -54.54
C ASN A 450 -16.63 38.77 -55.04
N PRO A 451 -16.84 39.90 -55.74
CA PRO A 451 -15.75 40.76 -56.19
C PRO A 451 -14.82 41.27 -55.07
N GLU A 452 -15.32 41.32 -53.83
CA GLU A 452 -14.51 41.69 -52.65
C GLU A 452 -13.55 40.58 -52.18
N GLU A 453 -13.78 39.34 -52.62
CA GLU A 453 -12.98 38.15 -52.31
C GLU A 453 -12.27 37.59 -53.56
N ALA A 454 -12.19 38.37 -54.64
CA ALA A 454 -11.64 37.92 -55.92
C ALA A 454 -10.19 37.39 -55.81
N ASP A 455 -9.40 37.95 -54.88
CA ASP A 455 -8.02 37.50 -54.60
C ASP A 455 -7.96 36.15 -53.84
N TYR A 456 -9.09 35.70 -53.28
CA TYR A 456 -9.26 34.44 -52.58
C TYR A 456 -10.11 33.43 -53.36
N TYR A 457 -10.56 33.77 -54.57
CA TYR A 457 -11.36 32.86 -55.38
C TYR A 457 -10.52 31.66 -55.82
N PHE A 458 -11.03 30.44 -55.59
CA PHE A 458 -10.38 29.19 -55.96
C PHE A 458 -10.19 29.06 -57.49
N GLY A 459 -10.98 29.81 -58.27
CA GLY A 459 -11.00 29.75 -59.73
C GLY A 459 -12.16 28.92 -60.30
N SER A 460 -12.91 28.24 -59.43
CA SER A 460 -14.15 27.53 -59.74
C SER A 460 -15.04 27.39 -58.50
N GLU A 461 -16.26 26.88 -58.68
CA GLU A 461 -17.04 26.33 -57.56
C GLU A 461 -16.24 25.22 -56.86
N ILE A 462 -16.27 25.16 -55.53
CA ILE A 462 -15.79 23.99 -54.80
C ILE A 462 -17.02 23.10 -54.59
N TYR A 463 -17.10 21.96 -55.29
CA TYR A 463 -18.31 21.13 -55.30
C TYR A 463 -18.42 20.21 -54.07
N TRP A 464 -18.30 20.80 -52.88
CA TRP A 464 -18.62 20.16 -51.62
C TRP A 464 -20.07 20.49 -51.23
N GLY A 465 -20.52 19.90 -50.13
CA GLY A 465 -21.88 20.11 -49.68
C GLY A 465 -22.10 19.51 -48.31
N THR A 466 -23.01 20.12 -47.55
CA THR A 466 -23.34 19.67 -46.19
C THR A 466 -23.83 18.21 -46.22
N GLY A 467 -23.14 17.34 -45.49
CA GLY A 467 -23.43 15.90 -45.46
C GLY A 467 -22.92 15.09 -46.65
N SER A 468 -22.17 15.70 -47.57
CA SER A 468 -21.47 15.00 -48.64
C SER A 468 -20.05 14.61 -48.23
N SER A 469 -19.49 13.61 -48.89
CA SER A 469 -18.07 13.25 -48.79
C SER A 469 -17.20 14.29 -49.50
N GLY A 470 -15.93 14.36 -49.15
CA GLY A 470 -14.99 15.27 -49.81
C GLY A 470 -13.56 15.08 -49.35
N TRP A 471 -12.62 15.65 -50.10
CA TRP A 471 -11.23 15.74 -49.70
C TRP A 471 -10.51 16.93 -50.31
N ALA A 472 -9.44 17.36 -49.62
CA ALA A 472 -8.45 18.32 -50.07
C ALA A 472 -7.05 17.73 -49.88
N MET A 473 -6.16 17.93 -50.86
CA MET A 473 -4.81 17.39 -50.86
C MET A 473 -3.81 18.45 -51.31
N ILE A 474 -2.74 18.63 -50.53
CA ILE A 474 -1.56 19.38 -50.95
C ILE A 474 -0.58 18.40 -51.58
N VAL A 475 -0.11 18.72 -52.79
CA VAL A 475 0.80 17.88 -53.56
C VAL A 475 2.03 18.70 -53.95
N ASP A 476 3.23 18.17 -53.72
CA ASP A 476 4.47 18.84 -54.06
C ASP A 476 4.76 18.85 -55.58
N ASN A 477 5.88 19.46 -55.97
CA ASN A 477 6.31 19.55 -57.36
C ASN A 477 6.77 18.22 -57.99
N ASN A 478 6.89 17.16 -57.21
CA ASN A 478 7.18 15.80 -57.68
C ASN A 478 5.92 14.93 -57.69
N GLY A 479 4.76 15.49 -57.32
CA GLY A 479 3.52 14.75 -57.22
C GLY A 479 3.40 13.88 -55.95
N ALA A 480 4.17 14.19 -54.90
CA ALA A 480 4.07 13.53 -53.61
C ALA A 480 3.08 14.26 -52.68
N PRO A 481 2.23 13.55 -51.93
CA PRO A 481 1.29 14.17 -50.99
C PRO A 481 2.06 14.80 -49.81
N VAL A 482 1.78 16.08 -49.56
CA VAL A 482 2.30 16.86 -48.43
C VAL A 482 1.33 16.78 -47.25
N ASP A 483 0.04 17.00 -47.53
CA ASP A 483 -1.03 16.84 -46.56
C ASP A 483 -2.33 16.41 -47.25
N PHE A 484 -3.19 15.73 -46.53
CA PHE A 484 -4.44 15.18 -47.04
C PHE A 484 -5.51 15.18 -45.96
N LEU A 485 -6.63 15.85 -46.25
CA LEU A 485 -7.82 15.87 -45.42
C LEU A 485 -8.96 15.22 -46.21
N ILE A 486 -9.65 14.26 -45.58
CA ILE A 486 -10.74 13.50 -46.19
C ILE A 486 -11.88 13.29 -45.18
N TRP A 487 -13.12 13.35 -45.65
CA TRP A 487 -14.31 13.12 -44.82
C TRP A 487 -15.42 12.44 -45.60
N GLY A 488 -16.34 11.81 -44.86
CA GLY A 488 -17.56 11.22 -45.41
C GLY A 488 -17.35 10.00 -46.32
N TYR A 489 -16.14 9.42 -46.36
CA TYR A 489 -15.82 8.19 -47.07
C TYR A 489 -15.61 7.03 -46.09
N GLU A 490 -15.97 5.82 -46.48
CA GLU A 490 -15.73 4.61 -45.71
C GLU A 490 -14.35 3.99 -46.04
N GLU A 491 -13.90 3.03 -45.22
CA GLU A 491 -12.60 2.36 -45.42
C GLU A 491 -12.46 1.73 -46.81
N ASN A 492 -13.55 1.19 -47.37
CA ASN A 492 -13.55 0.61 -48.70
C ASN A 492 -13.29 1.66 -49.79
N ASP A 493 -13.84 2.87 -49.65
CA ASP A 493 -13.62 3.95 -50.62
C ASP A 493 -12.15 4.38 -50.62
N LEU A 494 -11.54 4.47 -49.43
CA LEU A 494 -10.13 4.81 -49.26
C LEU A 494 -9.18 3.81 -49.92
N ARG A 495 -9.54 2.51 -49.93
CA ARG A 495 -8.76 1.47 -50.63
C ARG A 495 -8.77 1.64 -52.15
N ASP A 496 -9.82 2.27 -52.68
CA ASP A 496 -9.99 2.52 -54.12
C ASP A 496 -9.49 3.91 -54.55
N PHE A 497 -8.91 4.68 -53.63
CA PHE A 497 -8.38 6.01 -53.89
C PHE A 497 -7.11 6.00 -54.77
N LYS A 498 -7.23 6.57 -55.98
CA LYS A 498 -6.23 6.60 -57.06
C LYS A 498 -6.44 7.85 -57.93
N VAL A 499 -5.64 8.90 -57.72
CA VAL A 499 -5.89 10.24 -58.31
C VAL A 499 -4.63 10.91 -58.83
N THR A 500 -4.38 10.95 -60.14
CA THR A 500 -3.17 11.63 -60.62
C THR A 500 -3.24 13.15 -60.51
N ILE A 501 -2.45 13.75 -59.61
CA ILE A 501 -2.31 15.20 -59.42
C ILE A 501 -0.85 15.60 -59.66
N ASN A 502 -0.64 16.67 -60.44
CA ASN A 502 0.70 17.21 -60.76
C ASN A 502 1.70 16.18 -61.33
N GLY A 503 1.21 15.13 -62.02
CA GLY A 503 2.04 14.08 -62.62
C GLY A 503 2.51 12.98 -61.65
N GLY A 504 2.12 13.05 -60.37
CA GLY A 504 2.28 11.98 -59.38
C GLY A 504 0.95 11.47 -58.84
N LEU A 505 1.01 10.77 -57.71
CA LEU A 505 0.01 9.78 -57.25
C LEU A 505 -1.40 10.29 -57.12
#